data_AF-A0A6P7GLF5-F1
#
_entry.id   AF-A0A6P7GLF5-F1
#
_cell.length_a   1.000
_cell.length_b   1.000
_cell.length_c   1.000
_cell.angle_alpha   90.00
_cell.angle_beta   90.00
_cell.angle_gamma   90.00
#
_symmetry.space_group_name_H-M   'P 1'
#
loop_
_entity.id
_entity.type
_entity.pdbx_description
1 polymer ?
#
loop_
_entity_poly.entity_id
_entity_poly.type
_entity_poly.pdbx_seq_one_letter_code
_entity_poly.pdbx_strand_id
1 'polypeptide(L)'
;MMFLMFYFYLSTESRAAPWLMGTILGYFLTRPRFILKPLPKMVLIPIWTITFAVLLLCGLGNHPLLRVEEFSRLENALFGSLVRPSFALAVGWIIWASATNHAGIINKILSCSVFQFINKFIYSMYLIHPIFLDVLVYSQKSVIEFSIFNLAYWFWGVFMLTLLVSFIWVLVFEIPPVALERLVFAKIESKLKAKEEKLTEVSSSLTN
;
A
#
# COMPACT_ATOMS: atom_id res chain seq x y z
N MET A 1 -9.74 24.31 10.96
CA MET A 1 -8.79 23.23 10.59
C MET A 1 -9.51 21.87 10.46
N MET A 2 -10.18 21.39 11.50
CA MET A 2 -10.83 20.05 11.53
C MET A 2 -11.95 19.85 10.47
N PHE A 3 -12.76 20.88 10.22
CA PHE A 3 -13.81 20.84 9.17
C PHE A 3 -13.24 20.67 7.74
N LEU A 4 -12.08 21.27 7.47
CA LEU A 4 -11.43 21.19 6.16
C LEU A 4 -10.81 19.80 5.93
N MET A 5 -10.31 19.17 7.01
CA MET A 5 -9.82 17.80 6.99
C MET A 5 -10.94 16.80 6.70
N PHE A 6 -12.11 16.93 7.34
CA PHE A 6 -13.26 16.06 7.00
C PHE A 6 -13.72 16.26 5.54
N TYR A 7 -13.80 17.51 5.06
CA TYR A 7 -14.35 17.78 3.72
C TYR A 7 -13.39 17.41 2.57
N PHE A 8 -12.08 17.69 2.70
CA PHE A 8 -11.09 17.37 1.66
C PHE A 8 -10.46 15.98 1.80
N TYR A 9 -10.35 15.46 3.02
CA TYR A 9 -9.63 14.20 3.27
C TYR A 9 -10.57 12.98 3.26
N LEU A 10 -11.84 13.14 3.62
CA LEU A 10 -12.81 12.04 3.56
C LEU A 10 -13.55 11.92 2.22
N SER A 11 -13.57 12.97 1.40
CA SER A 11 -14.25 12.94 0.10
C SER A 11 -13.74 11.77 -0.76
N THR A 12 -14.64 10.87 -1.11
CA THR A 12 -14.38 9.63 -1.86
C THR A 12 -13.91 9.93 -3.27
N GLU A 13 -14.40 11.03 -3.85
CA GLU A 13 -14.09 11.46 -5.22
C GLU A 13 -12.59 11.71 -5.42
N SER A 14 -11.91 12.28 -4.42
CA SER A 14 -10.48 12.56 -4.47
C SER A 14 -9.60 11.32 -4.26
N ARG A 15 -10.20 10.16 -3.94
CA ARG A 15 -9.54 8.86 -3.73
C ARG A 15 -9.95 7.81 -4.76
N ALA A 16 -10.92 8.11 -5.63
CA ALA A 16 -11.35 7.23 -6.70
C ALA A 16 -10.24 7.00 -7.74
N ALA A 17 -9.43 8.01 -8.04
CA ALA A 17 -8.43 7.93 -9.13
C ALA A 17 -7.36 6.84 -8.91
N PRO A 18 -6.71 6.73 -7.73
CA PRO A 18 -5.79 5.61 -7.46
C PRO A 18 -6.49 4.24 -7.47
N TRP A 19 -7.73 4.17 -7.01
CA TRP A 19 -8.51 2.93 -6.95
C TRP A 19 -8.87 2.40 -8.35
N LEU A 20 -9.33 3.29 -9.23
CA LEU A 20 -9.60 2.98 -10.63
C LEU A 20 -8.32 2.58 -11.37
N MET A 21 -7.22 3.32 -11.20
CA MET A 21 -5.95 2.99 -11.84
C MET A 21 -5.40 1.64 -11.38
N GLY A 22 -5.48 1.33 -10.08
CA GLY A 22 -5.09 0.02 -9.55
C GLY A 22 -5.96 -1.12 -10.10
N THR A 23 -7.27 -0.92 -10.20
CA THR A 23 -8.20 -1.93 -10.73
C THR A 23 -7.95 -2.20 -12.22
N ILE A 24 -7.77 -1.15 -13.02
CA ILE A 24 -7.44 -1.25 -14.44
C ILE A 24 -6.12 -2.00 -14.63
N LEU A 25 -5.10 -1.63 -13.85
CA LEU A 25 -3.81 -2.30 -13.88
C LEU A 25 -3.93 -3.78 -13.52
N GLY A 26 -4.65 -4.10 -12.44
CA GLY A 26 -4.91 -5.47 -12.02
C GLY A 26 -5.59 -6.29 -13.11
N TYR A 27 -6.58 -5.71 -13.79
CA TYR A 27 -7.23 -6.33 -14.94
C TYR A 27 -6.24 -6.64 -16.08
N PHE A 28 -5.32 -5.73 -16.42
CA PHE A 28 -4.29 -6.00 -17.41
C PHE A 28 -3.30 -7.09 -16.98
N LEU A 29 -2.95 -7.16 -15.68
CA LEU A 29 -2.07 -8.20 -15.14
C LEU A 29 -2.68 -9.60 -15.22
N THR A 30 -4.01 -9.75 -15.17
CA THR A 30 -4.64 -11.08 -15.33
C THR A 30 -4.48 -11.65 -16.75
N ARG A 31 -4.09 -10.83 -17.73
CA ARG A 31 -3.98 -11.24 -19.14
C ARG A 31 -2.52 -11.53 -19.52
N PRO A 32 -2.14 -12.81 -19.76
CA PRO A 32 -0.75 -13.20 -20.00
C PRO A 32 -0.12 -12.56 -21.26
N ARG A 33 -0.96 -12.13 -22.22
CA ARG A 33 -0.51 -11.41 -23.43
C ARG A 33 0.19 -10.07 -23.16
N PHE A 34 -0.07 -9.43 -22.01
CA PHE A 34 0.55 -8.16 -21.64
C PHE A 34 1.76 -8.34 -20.72
N ILE A 35 1.93 -9.51 -20.12
CA ILE A 35 3.07 -9.83 -19.23
C ILE A 35 4.31 -10.23 -20.05
N LEU A 36 4.10 -10.89 -21.18
CA LEU A 36 5.18 -11.57 -21.93
C LEU A 36 5.83 -10.73 -23.03
N LYS A 37 5.47 -9.45 -23.21
CA LYS A 37 6.11 -8.61 -24.23
C LYS A 37 7.38 -7.96 -23.64
N PRO A 38 8.59 -8.38 -24.05
CA PRO A 38 9.81 -7.73 -23.61
C PRO A 38 9.89 -6.32 -24.18
N LEU A 39 10.04 -5.32 -23.31
CA LEU A 39 10.27 -3.94 -23.73
C LEU A 39 11.76 -3.72 -24.03
N PRO A 40 12.10 -2.95 -25.08
CA PRO A 40 13.49 -2.61 -25.34
C PRO A 40 14.06 -1.73 -24.22
N LYS A 41 15.34 -1.94 -23.88
CA LYS A 41 16.04 -1.19 -22.80
C LYS A 41 16.00 0.33 -23.02
N MET A 42 15.96 0.78 -24.27
CA MET A 42 15.87 2.19 -24.65
C MET A 42 14.58 2.86 -24.17
N VAL A 43 13.48 2.10 -24.03
CA VAL A 43 12.21 2.59 -23.49
C VAL A 43 12.16 2.41 -21.98
N LEU A 44 12.81 1.36 -21.46
CA LEU A 44 12.76 1.02 -20.05
C LEU A 44 13.48 2.05 -19.16
N ILE A 45 14.67 2.51 -19.57
CA ILE A 45 15.48 3.48 -18.82
C ILE A 45 14.74 4.81 -18.61
N PRO A 46 14.21 5.49 -19.65
CA PRO A 46 13.52 6.76 -19.46
C PRO A 46 12.23 6.61 -18.64
N ILE A 47 11.50 5.49 -18.74
CA ILE A 47 10.30 5.30 -17.91
C ILE A 47 10.70 5.16 -16.44
N TRP A 48 11.79 4.47 -16.11
CA TRP A 48 12.28 4.41 -14.74
C TRP A 48 12.72 5.77 -14.20
N THR A 49 13.46 6.56 -14.98
CA THR A 49 13.87 7.91 -14.54
C THR A 49 12.67 8.82 -14.33
N ILE A 50 11.69 8.80 -15.23
CA ILE A 50 10.43 9.53 -15.08
C ILE A 50 9.68 9.06 -13.83
N THR A 51 9.60 7.75 -13.59
CA THR A 51 8.91 7.19 -12.41
C THR A 51 9.51 7.70 -11.11
N PHE A 52 10.84 7.65 -10.96
CA PHE A 52 11.51 8.16 -9.77
C PHE A 52 11.38 9.68 -9.63
N ALA A 53 11.46 10.42 -10.74
CA ALA A 53 11.26 11.87 -10.73
C ALA A 53 9.83 12.24 -10.29
N VAL A 54 8.81 11.54 -10.79
CA VAL A 54 7.41 11.74 -10.38
C VAL A 54 7.21 11.40 -8.91
N LEU A 55 7.76 10.29 -8.42
CA LEU A 55 7.67 9.93 -6.99
C LEU A 55 8.35 10.98 -6.10
N LEU A 56 9.53 11.46 -6.49
CA LEU A 56 10.25 12.51 -5.77
C LEU A 56 9.46 13.82 -5.78
N LEU A 57 8.92 14.22 -6.93
CA LEU A 57 8.12 15.44 -7.07
C LEU A 57 6.83 15.36 -6.26
N CYS A 58 6.15 14.21 -6.24
CA CYS A 58 4.96 14.02 -5.42
C CYS A 58 5.28 14.04 -3.91
N GLY A 59 6.42 13.48 -3.50
CA GLY A 59 6.87 13.47 -2.11
C GLY A 59 7.32 14.84 -1.60
N LEU A 60 8.13 15.55 -2.40
CA LEU A 60 8.67 16.87 -2.04
C LEU A 60 7.71 18.01 -2.36
N GLY A 61 6.81 17.86 -3.33
CA GLY A 61 5.91 18.90 -3.81
C GLY A 61 4.89 19.38 -2.77
N ASN A 62 4.73 18.67 -1.66
CA ASN A 62 3.96 19.15 -0.51
C ASN A 62 4.67 20.27 0.27
N HIS A 63 6.00 20.40 0.15
CA HIS A 63 6.81 21.34 0.92
C HIS A 63 6.76 22.80 0.38
N PRO A 64 6.76 23.07 -0.94
CA PRO A 64 6.61 24.43 -1.49
C PRO A 64 5.19 25.01 -1.37
N LEU A 65 4.16 24.17 -1.43
CA LEU A 65 2.75 24.61 -1.38
C LEU A 65 2.36 25.31 -0.07
N LEU A 66 3.13 25.07 1.00
CA LEU A 66 2.90 25.67 2.31
C LEU A 66 3.70 26.97 2.53
N ARG A 67 4.62 27.32 1.62
CA ARG A 67 5.60 28.41 1.85
C ARG A 67 5.61 29.52 0.80
N VAL A 68 4.85 29.41 -0.29
CA VAL A 68 4.88 30.40 -1.37
C VAL A 68 3.49 31.01 -1.52
N GLU A 69 3.35 32.26 -1.08
CA GLU A 69 2.12 33.08 -1.18
C GLU A 69 1.74 33.44 -2.63
N GLU A 70 2.57 33.10 -3.62
CA GLU A 70 2.46 33.60 -5.01
C GLU A 70 2.07 32.55 -6.07
N PHE A 71 1.63 31.34 -5.69
CA PHE A 71 1.13 30.40 -6.71
C PHE A 71 -0.25 30.83 -7.24
N SER A 72 -0.38 30.88 -8.57
CA SER A 72 -1.67 31.13 -9.21
C SER A 72 -2.68 30.07 -8.76
N ARG A 73 -3.94 30.47 -8.47
CA ARG A 73 -5.00 29.54 -8.00
C ARG A 73 -5.15 28.33 -8.93
N LEU A 74 -4.86 28.51 -10.21
CA LEU A 74 -4.93 27.50 -11.25
C LEU A 74 -3.80 26.46 -11.10
N GLU A 75 -2.57 26.88 -10.85
CA GLU A 75 -1.44 25.96 -10.60
C GLU A 75 -1.66 25.10 -9.36
N ASN A 76 -2.13 25.70 -8.26
CA ASN A 76 -2.43 24.95 -7.03
C ASN A 76 -3.58 23.95 -7.24
N ALA A 77 -4.62 24.32 -7.98
CA ALA A 77 -5.73 23.43 -8.30
C ALA A 77 -5.30 22.26 -9.21
N LEU A 78 -4.48 22.53 -10.23
CA LEU A 78 -3.93 21.52 -11.12
C LEU A 78 -2.99 20.57 -10.38
N PHE A 79 -2.06 21.11 -9.58
CA PHE A 79 -1.14 20.29 -8.81
C PHE A 79 -1.88 19.41 -7.80
N GLY A 80 -2.82 19.99 -7.03
CA GLY A 80 -3.62 19.23 -6.06
C GLY A 80 -4.45 18.11 -6.69
N SER A 81 -4.91 18.29 -7.93
CA SER A 81 -5.71 17.30 -8.67
C SER A 81 -4.85 16.22 -9.34
N LEU A 82 -3.65 16.57 -9.84
CA LEU A 82 -2.79 15.68 -10.61
C LEU A 82 -1.81 14.88 -9.76
N VAL A 83 -1.40 15.38 -8.59
CA VAL A 83 -0.39 14.71 -7.75
C VAL A 83 -0.79 13.27 -7.38
N ARG A 84 -2.07 13.06 -7.02
CA ARG A 84 -2.59 11.73 -6.63
C ARG A 84 -2.64 10.72 -7.79
N PRO A 85 -3.23 11.02 -8.96
CA PRO A 85 -3.21 10.10 -10.08
C PRO A 85 -1.81 9.88 -10.65
N SER A 86 -0.94 10.90 -10.68
CA SER A 86 0.46 10.74 -11.12
C SER A 86 1.24 9.81 -10.18
N PHE A 87 1.05 9.94 -8.87
CA PHE A 87 1.62 9.00 -7.91
C PHE A 87 1.10 7.58 -8.12
N ALA A 88 -0.21 7.41 -8.33
CA ALA A 88 -0.81 6.10 -8.58
C ALA A 88 -0.29 5.45 -9.88
N LEU A 89 -0.08 6.23 -10.94
CA LEU A 89 0.53 5.75 -12.19
C LEU A 89 1.99 5.33 -12.00
N ALA A 90 2.77 6.11 -11.25
CA ALA A 90 4.16 5.78 -10.95
C ALA A 90 4.26 4.46 -10.15
N VAL A 91 3.45 4.30 -9.11
CA VAL A 91 3.37 3.04 -8.35
C VAL A 91 2.86 1.88 -9.22
N GLY A 92 1.87 2.15 -10.08
CA GLY A 92 1.33 1.17 -11.01
C GLY A 92 2.38 0.65 -11.99
N TRP A 93 3.26 1.52 -12.50
CA TRP A 93 4.40 1.12 -13.32
C TRP A 93 5.35 0.19 -12.56
N ILE A 94 5.67 0.49 -11.29
CA ILE A 94 6.54 -0.36 -10.46
C ILE A 94 5.95 -1.76 -10.30
N ILE A 95 4.64 -1.85 -10.03
CA ILE A 95 3.94 -3.13 -9.91
C ILE A 95 3.99 -3.91 -11.22
N TRP A 96 3.68 -3.25 -12.34
CA TRP A 96 3.73 -3.87 -13.66
C TRP A 96 5.14 -4.35 -14.02
N ALA A 97 6.17 -3.53 -13.79
CA ALA A 97 7.56 -3.87 -14.06
C ALA A 97 8.05 -5.02 -13.17
N SER A 98 7.55 -5.12 -11.94
CA SER A 98 7.83 -6.23 -11.03
C SER A 98 7.18 -7.54 -11.52
N ALA A 99 5.92 -7.47 -11.98
CA ALA A 99 5.20 -8.62 -12.52
C ALA A 99 5.76 -9.13 -13.86
N THR A 100 6.35 -8.25 -14.67
CA THR A 100 6.87 -8.58 -16.02
C THR A 100 8.37 -8.85 -16.06
N ASN A 101 9.03 -9.02 -14.90
CA ASN A 101 10.49 -9.21 -14.77
C ASN A 101 11.37 -8.07 -15.32
N HIS A 102 10.79 -6.90 -15.61
CA HIS A 102 11.54 -5.72 -16.07
C HIS A 102 12.14 -4.89 -14.92
N ALA A 103 11.82 -5.22 -13.66
CA ALA A 103 12.29 -4.48 -12.48
C ALA A 103 13.67 -4.91 -11.95
N GLY A 104 14.26 -6.02 -12.43
CA GLY A 104 15.64 -6.42 -12.12
C GLY A 104 15.96 -6.42 -10.61
N ILE A 105 16.83 -5.49 -10.18
CA ILE A 105 17.25 -5.32 -8.77
C ILE A 105 16.06 -4.90 -7.89
N ILE A 106 15.19 -4.03 -8.38
CA ILE A 106 14.04 -3.52 -7.62
C ILE A 106 13.11 -4.67 -7.26
N ASN A 107 12.90 -5.63 -8.17
CA ASN A 107 12.12 -6.83 -7.86
C ASN A 107 12.74 -7.62 -6.69
N LYS A 108 14.07 -7.76 -6.64
CA LYS A 108 14.75 -8.49 -5.54
C LYS A 108 14.56 -7.80 -4.20
N ILE A 109 14.61 -6.47 -4.18
CA ILE A 109 14.39 -5.67 -2.97
C ILE A 109 12.92 -5.82 -2.52
N LEU A 110 11.96 -5.62 -3.42
CA LEU A 110 10.53 -5.67 -3.09
C LEU A 110 10.04 -7.08 -2.72
N SER A 111 10.63 -8.12 -3.29
CA SER A 111 10.31 -9.53 -2.98
C SER A 111 11.02 -10.07 -1.74
N CYS A 112 11.92 -9.29 -1.13
CA CYS A 112 12.62 -9.69 0.09
C CYS A 112 11.62 -10.00 1.22
N SER A 113 11.89 -11.07 1.97
CA SER A 113 11.02 -11.55 3.06
C SER A 113 10.78 -10.48 4.14
N VAL A 114 11.74 -9.58 4.34
CA VAL A 114 11.61 -8.45 5.27
C VAL A 114 10.47 -7.52 4.87
N PHE A 115 10.36 -7.16 3.58
CA PHE A 115 9.26 -6.31 3.10
C PHE A 115 7.91 -7.02 3.23
N GLN A 116 7.87 -8.33 2.99
CA GLN A 116 6.64 -9.11 3.18
C GLN A 116 6.19 -9.15 4.65
N PHE A 117 7.14 -9.23 5.59
CA PHE A 117 6.84 -9.14 7.02
C PHE A 117 6.36 -7.74 7.40
N ILE A 118 7.10 -6.70 7.00
CA ILE A 118 6.78 -5.29 7.28
C ILE A 118 5.40 -4.91 6.74
N ASN A 119 5.02 -5.38 5.55
CA ASN A 119 3.72 -5.07 4.94
C ASN A 119 2.52 -5.46 5.83
N LYS A 120 2.66 -6.51 6.65
CA LYS A 120 1.61 -6.91 7.60
C LYS A 120 1.45 -5.87 8.72
N PHE A 121 2.55 -5.38 9.26
CA PHE A 121 2.53 -4.34 10.30
C PHE A 121 2.09 -2.99 9.78
N ILE A 122 2.44 -2.63 8.54
CA ILE A 122 2.06 -1.33 7.96
C ILE A 122 0.53 -1.16 7.97
N TYR A 123 -0.22 -2.22 7.68
CA TYR A 123 -1.69 -2.14 7.68
C TYR A 123 -2.26 -1.85 9.07
N SER A 124 -1.87 -2.64 10.06
CA SER A 124 -2.28 -2.42 11.45
C SER A 124 -1.83 -1.05 11.97
N MET A 125 -0.60 -0.62 11.64
CA MET A 125 -0.06 0.68 12.02
C MET A 125 -0.88 1.81 11.40
N TYR A 126 -1.26 1.68 10.13
CA TYR A 126 -2.08 2.67 9.42
C TYR A 126 -3.44 2.89 10.09
N LEU A 127 -4.09 1.83 10.59
CA LEU A 127 -5.39 1.94 11.26
C LEU A 127 -5.28 2.63 12.62
N ILE A 128 -4.22 2.33 13.37
CA ILE A 128 -4.05 2.78 14.75
C ILE A 128 -3.45 4.18 14.83
N HIS A 129 -2.60 4.54 13.88
CA HIS A 129 -1.92 5.84 13.83
C HIS A 129 -2.85 7.06 13.97
N PRO A 130 -3.93 7.21 13.18
CA PRO A 130 -4.83 8.37 13.28
C PRO A 130 -5.52 8.46 14.65
N ILE A 131 -5.81 7.32 15.30
CA ILE A 131 -6.41 7.29 16.64
C ILE A 131 -5.46 7.94 17.65
N PHE A 132 -4.17 7.61 17.60
CA PHE A 132 -3.18 8.23 18.48
C PHE A 132 -2.98 9.71 18.19
N LEU A 133 -2.96 10.10 16.91
CA LEU A 133 -2.89 11.51 16.53
C LEU A 133 -4.06 12.30 17.10
N ASP A 134 -5.28 11.79 16.95
CA ASP A 134 -6.49 12.44 17.46
C ASP A 134 -6.44 12.58 18.99
N VAL A 135 -6.13 11.51 19.72
CA VAL A 135 -6.03 11.54 21.20
C VAL A 135 -5.01 12.59 21.66
N LEU A 136 -3.86 12.66 20.99
CA LEU A 136 -2.84 13.63 21.34
C LEU A 136 -3.28 15.06 21.05
N VAL A 137 -3.88 15.30 19.88
CA VAL A 137 -4.39 16.63 19.50
C VAL A 137 -5.50 17.10 20.45
N TYR A 138 -6.43 16.22 20.84
CA TYR A 138 -7.49 16.57 21.80
C TYR A 138 -6.98 16.76 23.23
N SER A 139 -5.88 16.11 23.60
CA SER A 139 -5.25 16.28 24.92
C SER A 139 -4.42 17.57 25.03
N GLN A 140 -4.08 18.21 23.91
CA GLN A 140 -3.31 19.45 23.88
C GLN A 140 -4.17 20.62 24.39
N LYS A 141 -3.74 21.22 25.51
CA LYS A 141 -4.38 22.41 26.11
C LYS A 141 -3.63 23.72 25.81
N SER A 142 -2.40 23.62 25.30
CA SER A 142 -1.51 24.74 25.01
C SER A 142 -1.03 24.69 23.57
N VAL A 143 -0.67 25.86 23.02
CA VAL A 143 -0.10 25.96 21.67
C VAL A 143 1.33 25.42 21.69
N ILE A 144 1.63 24.49 20.79
CA ILE A 144 2.99 23.97 20.60
C ILE A 144 3.78 24.99 19.79
N GLU A 145 4.89 25.49 20.34
CA GLU A 145 5.81 26.33 19.56
C GLU A 145 6.52 25.51 18.49
N PHE A 146 6.58 26.07 17.27
CA PHE A 146 7.20 25.43 16.14
C PHE A 146 8.73 25.42 16.30
N SER A 147 9.28 24.25 16.56
CA SER A 147 10.72 23.98 16.56
C SER A 147 10.99 22.64 15.91
N ILE A 148 12.06 22.55 15.12
CA ILE A 148 12.46 21.31 14.42
C ILE A 148 12.68 20.17 15.41
N PHE A 149 13.26 20.48 16.58
CA PHE A 149 13.48 19.50 17.63
C PHE A 149 12.15 18.98 18.20
N ASN A 150 11.21 19.89 18.43
CA ASN A 150 9.88 19.55 18.92
C ASN A 150 9.12 18.69 17.90
N LEU A 151 9.17 19.05 16.61
CA LEU A 151 8.56 18.26 15.54
C LEU A 151 9.16 16.84 15.45
N ALA A 152 10.49 16.72 15.55
CA ALA A 152 11.16 15.42 15.55
C ALA A 152 10.78 14.58 16.78
N TYR A 153 10.75 15.20 17.97
CA TYR A 153 10.32 14.54 19.21
C TYR A 153 8.90 14.00 19.09
N TRP A 154 7.97 14.82 18.60
CA TRP A 154 6.58 14.42 18.36
C TRP A 154 6.47 13.30 17.34
N PHE A 155 7.13 13.43 16.19
CA PHE A 155 7.12 12.40 15.15
C PHE A 155 7.59 11.05 15.70
N TRP A 156 8.76 11.02 16.34
CA TRP A 156 9.31 9.77 16.88
C TRP A 156 8.49 9.22 18.04
N GLY A 157 7.94 10.08 18.90
CA GLY A 157 7.05 9.66 19.98
C GLY A 157 5.80 8.95 19.47
N VAL A 158 5.09 9.57 18.53
CA VAL A 158 3.88 8.97 17.92
C VAL A 158 4.24 7.72 17.13
N PHE A 159 5.33 7.76 16.36
CA PHE A 159 5.78 6.62 15.56
C PHE A 159 6.06 5.39 16.42
N MET A 160 6.85 5.55 17.49
CA MET A 160 7.21 4.44 18.37
C MET A 160 6.00 3.89 19.14
N LEU A 161 5.12 4.76 19.64
CA LEU A 161 3.88 4.33 20.30
C LEU A 161 2.97 3.56 19.34
N THR A 162 2.78 4.07 18.13
CA THR A 162 1.96 3.40 17.10
C THR A 162 2.57 2.05 16.74
N LEU A 163 3.90 1.97 16.60
CA LEU A 163 4.60 0.74 16.26
C LEU A 163 4.40 -0.34 17.34
N LEU A 164 4.57 0.01 18.62
CA LEU A 164 4.38 -0.93 19.75
C LEU A 164 2.94 -1.43 19.84
N VAL A 165 1.98 -0.53 19.72
CA VAL A 165 0.56 -0.88 19.85
C VAL A 165 0.07 -1.66 18.63
N SER A 166 0.55 -1.32 17.44
CA SER A 166 0.31 -2.10 16.23
C SER A 166 0.88 -3.50 16.32
N PHE A 167 2.02 -3.68 16.97
CA PHE A 167 2.58 -5.02 17.17
C PHE A 167 1.64 -5.88 18.04
N ILE A 168 1.15 -5.34 19.15
CA ILE A 168 0.17 -6.03 20.01
C ILE A 168 -1.12 -6.31 19.23
N TRP A 169 -1.59 -5.35 18.44
CA TRP A 169 -2.80 -5.50 17.62
C TRP A 169 -2.69 -6.66 16.62
N VAL A 170 -1.58 -6.75 15.89
CA VAL A 170 -1.32 -7.87 14.96
C VAL A 170 -1.35 -9.20 15.70
N LEU A 171 -0.69 -9.29 16.86
CA LEU A 171 -0.65 -10.52 17.66
C LEU A 171 -2.04 -10.97 18.12
N VAL A 172 -2.89 -10.03 18.55
CA VAL A 172 -4.21 -10.33 19.13
C VAL A 172 -5.27 -10.53 18.06
N PHE A 173 -5.27 -9.74 16.98
CA PHE A 173 -6.36 -9.72 16.02
C PHE A 173 -6.02 -10.33 14.66
N GLU A 174 -4.79 -10.19 14.16
CA GLU A 174 -4.45 -10.71 12.82
C GLU A 174 -3.96 -12.15 12.85
N ILE A 175 -3.19 -12.56 13.87
CA ILE A 175 -2.63 -13.92 13.94
C ILE A 175 -3.70 -15.00 14.16
N PRO A 176 -4.67 -14.85 15.07
CA PRO A 176 -5.62 -15.94 15.34
C PRO A 176 -6.50 -16.32 14.13
N PRO A 177 -7.06 -15.37 13.36
CA PRO A 177 -7.80 -15.69 12.14
C PRO A 177 -6.95 -16.40 11.09
N VAL A 178 -5.70 -15.97 10.90
CA VAL A 178 -4.78 -16.61 9.93
C VAL A 178 -4.45 -18.03 10.36
N ALA A 179 -4.28 -18.28 11.66
CA ALA A 179 -4.08 -19.64 12.18
C ALA A 179 -5.32 -20.51 11.97
N LEU A 180 -6.51 -19.96 12.23
CA LEU A 180 -7.78 -20.66 12.03
C LEU A 180 -8.02 -21.00 10.55
N GLU A 181 -7.74 -20.06 9.64
CA GLU A 181 -7.83 -20.24 8.20
C GLU A 181 -6.97 -21.43 7.73
N ARG A 182 -5.72 -21.50 8.18
CA ARG A 182 -4.82 -22.62 7.87
C ARG A 182 -5.35 -23.96 8.36
N LEU A 183 -5.92 -24.01 9.55
CA LEU A 183 -6.52 -25.23 10.09
C LEU A 183 -7.76 -25.67 9.30
N VAL A 184 -8.61 -24.73 8.91
CA VAL A 184 -9.80 -25.00 8.10
C VAL A 184 -9.41 -25.51 6.71
N PHE A 185 -8.48 -24.85 6.02
CA PHE A 185 -8.04 -25.28 4.70
C PHE A 185 -7.31 -26.63 4.74
N ALA A 186 -6.45 -26.87 5.72
CA ALA A 186 -5.80 -28.17 5.90
C ALA A 186 -6.84 -29.29 6.09
N LYS A 187 -7.90 -29.03 6.87
CA LYS A 187 -8.99 -29.99 7.09
C LYS A 187 -9.86 -30.20 5.85
N ILE A 188 -10.06 -29.18 5.03
CA ILE A 188 -10.77 -29.31 3.74
C ILE A 188 -9.94 -30.15 2.78
N GLU A 189 -8.64 -29.86 2.65
CA GLU A 189 -7.73 -30.60 1.78
C GLU A 189 -7.64 -32.08 2.19
N SER A 190 -7.55 -32.38 3.48
CA SER A 190 -7.53 -33.76 3.96
C SER A 190 -8.83 -34.51 3.65
N LYS A 191 -9.99 -33.83 3.74
CA LYS A 191 -11.28 -34.41 3.36
C LYS A 191 -11.41 -34.66 1.86
N LEU A 192 -10.85 -33.78 1.03
CA LEU A 192 -10.84 -33.96 -0.42
C LEU A 192 -9.99 -35.16 -0.82
N LYS A 193 -8.77 -35.28 -0.27
CA LYS A 193 -7.89 -36.44 -0.49
C LYS A 193 -8.53 -37.76 -0.07
N ALA A 194 -9.15 -37.80 1.12
CA ALA A 194 -9.85 -38.99 1.61
C ALA A 194 -11.07 -39.38 0.75
N LYS A 195 -11.69 -38.41 0.06
CA LYS A 195 -12.80 -38.67 -0.87
C LYS A 195 -12.29 -39.21 -2.21
N GLU A 196 -11.17 -38.69 -2.72
CA GLU A 196 -10.51 -39.20 -3.93
C GLU A 196 -10.05 -40.65 -3.75
N GLU A 197 -9.41 -40.96 -2.62
CA GLU A 197 -8.90 -42.29 -2.30
C GLU A 197 -10.03 -43.34 -2.25
N LYS A 198 -11.16 -43.00 -1.62
CA LYS A 198 -12.37 -43.84 -1.63
C LYS A 198 -12.98 -44.01 -3.02
N LEU A 199 -12.92 -42.99 -3.88
CA LEU A 199 -13.46 -43.07 -5.23
C LEU A 199 -12.58 -43.96 -6.14
N THR A 200 -11.27 -43.95 -5.93
CA THR A 200 -10.31 -44.83 -6.62
C THR A 200 -10.37 -46.28 -6.14
N GLU A 201 -10.64 -46.54 -4.87
CA GLU A 201 -10.87 -47.91 -4.36
C GLU A 201 -12.17 -48.50 -4.90
N VAL A 202 -13.24 -47.70 -4.98
CA VAL A 202 -14.52 -48.17 -5.54
C VAL A 202 -14.38 -48.45 -7.04
N SER A 203 -13.66 -47.63 -7.82
CA SER A 203 -13.48 -47.88 -9.25
C SER A 203 -12.61 -49.11 -9.56
N SER A 204 -11.62 -49.42 -8.73
CA SER A 204 -10.77 -50.62 -8.89
C SER A 204 -11.49 -51.92 -8.46
N SER A 205 -12.48 -51.81 -7.58
CA SER A 205 -13.35 -52.95 -7.20
C SER A 205 -14.41 -53.30 -8.24
N LEU A 206 -14.74 -52.38 -9.16
CA LEU A 206 -15.72 -52.57 -10.23
C LEU A 206 -15.11 -53.06 -11.55
N THR A 207 -13.78 -53.06 -11.67
CA THR A 207 -13.03 -53.50 -12.87
C THR A 207 -12.38 -54.88 -12.73
N ASN A 208 -12.49 -55.53 -11.57
CA ASN A 208 -12.18 -56.95 -11.35
C ASN A 208 -13.47 -57.78 -11.28
#